data_AF-A0A3D9BUK4-F1
#
_entry.id   AF-A0A3D9BUK4-F1
#
_cell.length_a   1.000
_cell.length_b   1.000
_cell.length_c   1.000
_cell.angle_alpha   90.00
_cell.angle_beta   90.00
_cell.angle_gamma   90.00
#
_symmetry.space_group_name_H-M   'P 1'
#
loop_
_entity.id
_entity.type
_entity.pdbx_description
1 polymer ?
#
loop_
_entity_poly.entity_id
_entity_poly.type
_entity_poly.pdbx_seq_one_letter_code
_entity_poly.pdbx_strand_id
1 'polypeptide(L)'
;MLLILCSSIFLMTTLMGWGKLMENIFGKNLHGISGKILTGILSIGLIFTVVAFFIPLNLYVEIPTILIGFLYFFKDKLYLEFFRFSKKDSIIVGILAAVILFSASFYPFILDHFGYYVPSIKWLTEYGLVKGISNLDLILGQMSVWHILQAGFSNFADLFLKLNAVLLLIYGIYIVENKSWIQFIFIPILLVFSQSPSPDLPTIVFSLIILNEILSGNKNLTFLFTLSVFTFAIKPTVIWLPIFILLYSVFILRFQYKQLIFGSLVFLLFIVKNIWTFGYPVFPFAAFDLEFSWKPNPELLKASSQFALVKTFDEQYSYAEILKFSWFDYIKNWLFLDGIKSIINISFVASVFG
;
A
#
# COMPACT_ATOMS: atom_id res chain seq x y z
N MET A 1 14.08 -18.61 2.81
CA MET A 1 12.93 -19.09 2.00
C MET A 1 11.91 -19.86 2.83
N LEU A 2 12.27 -20.95 3.52
CA LEU A 2 11.31 -21.77 4.30
C LEU A 2 10.56 -20.97 5.39
N LEU A 3 11.28 -20.16 6.18
CA LEU A 3 10.64 -19.31 7.19
C LEU A 3 9.66 -18.30 6.59
N ILE A 4 9.98 -17.73 5.41
CA ILE A 4 9.09 -16.83 4.69
C ILE A 4 7.84 -17.59 4.22
N LEU A 5 7.99 -18.82 3.73
CA LEU A 5 6.83 -19.66 3.36
C LEU A 5 5.91 -19.89 4.57
N CYS A 6 6.47 -20.28 5.72
CA CYS A 6 5.69 -20.49 6.94
C CYS A 6 4.98 -19.19 7.38
N SER A 7 5.70 -18.07 7.41
CA SER A 7 5.14 -16.74 7.70
C SER A 7 4.03 -16.36 6.71
N SER A 8 4.21 -16.58 5.41
CA SER A 8 3.21 -16.31 4.39
C SER A 8 1.93 -17.12 4.60
N ILE A 9 2.04 -18.43 4.86
CA ILE A 9 0.87 -19.28 5.14
C ILE A 9 0.15 -18.78 6.39
N PHE A 10 0.90 -18.47 7.43
CA PHE A 10 0.39 -17.99 8.71
C PHE A 10 -0.34 -16.64 8.59
N LEU A 11 0.23 -15.70 7.85
CA LEU A 11 -0.39 -14.41 7.59
C LEU A 11 -1.61 -14.53 6.68
N MET A 12 -1.52 -15.30 5.59
CA MET A 12 -2.66 -15.49 4.69
C MET A 12 -3.85 -16.12 5.40
N THR A 13 -3.63 -17.11 6.26
CA THR A 13 -4.70 -17.74 7.05
C THR A 13 -5.33 -16.75 8.04
N THR A 14 -4.52 -15.97 8.76
CA THR A 14 -4.98 -14.90 9.65
C THR A 14 -5.82 -13.86 8.90
N LEU A 15 -5.28 -13.33 7.80
CA LEU A 15 -5.93 -12.31 6.97
C LEU A 15 -7.21 -12.83 6.33
N MET A 16 -7.23 -14.07 5.85
CA MET A 16 -8.44 -14.69 5.29
C MET A 16 -9.55 -14.81 6.34
N GLY A 17 -9.21 -15.17 7.58
CA GLY A 17 -10.14 -15.24 8.70
C GLY A 17 -10.72 -13.88 9.08
N TRP A 18 -9.89 -12.83 9.15
CA TRP A 18 -10.36 -11.45 9.34
C TRP A 18 -11.23 -10.97 8.19
N GLY A 19 -10.85 -11.30 6.95
CA GLY A 19 -11.66 -11.06 5.77
C GLY A 19 -13.06 -11.64 5.91
N LYS A 20 -13.16 -12.90 6.34
CA LYS A 20 -14.42 -13.57 6.56
C LYS A 20 -15.25 -12.94 7.69
N LEU A 21 -14.62 -12.57 8.80
CA LEU A 21 -15.28 -11.81 9.87
C LEU A 21 -15.89 -10.52 9.32
N MET A 22 -15.15 -9.78 8.51
CA MET A 22 -15.61 -8.50 7.96
C MET A 22 -16.69 -8.67 6.90
N GLU A 23 -16.64 -9.73 6.08
CA GLU A 23 -17.74 -10.09 5.19
C GLU A 23 -19.04 -10.36 5.95
N ASN A 24 -18.96 -10.92 7.16
CA ASN A 24 -20.14 -11.17 7.97
C ASN A 24 -20.74 -9.87 8.55
N ILE A 25 -19.93 -8.81 8.71
CA ILE A 25 -20.37 -7.51 9.25
C ILE A 25 -20.87 -6.59 8.13
N PHE A 26 -20.11 -6.46 7.05
CA PHE A 26 -20.35 -5.48 5.98
C PHE A 26 -20.91 -6.08 4.69
N GLY A 27 -21.01 -7.41 4.61
CA GLY A 27 -21.39 -8.12 3.39
C GLY A 27 -20.19 -8.49 2.50
N LYS A 28 -20.45 -9.29 1.47
CA LYS A 28 -19.41 -9.76 0.54
C LYS A 28 -18.99 -8.64 -0.42
N ASN A 29 -17.68 -8.42 -0.53
CA ASN A 29 -17.09 -7.41 -1.41
C ASN A 29 -16.49 -8.00 -2.68
N LEU A 30 -15.49 -8.88 -2.50
CA LEU A 30 -14.82 -9.61 -3.57
C LEU A 30 -15.08 -11.11 -3.44
N HIS A 31 -15.05 -11.81 -4.57
CA HIS A 31 -15.19 -13.26 -4.61
C HIS A 31 -13.84 -13.96 -4.42
N GLY A 32 -13.90 -15.23 -4.01
CA GLY A 32 -12.72 -16.10 -3.92
C GLY A 32 -11.91 -15.97 -2.62
N ILE A 33 -10.75 -16.61 -2.62
CA ILE A 33 -9.78 -16.62 -1.53
C ILE A 33 -9.06 -15.28 -1.47
N SER A 34 -8.62 -14.78 -2.62
CA SER A 34 -7.96 -13.47 -2.71
C SER A 34 -8.86 -12.35 -2.19
N GLY A 35 -10.15 -12.36 -2.54
CA GLY A 35 -11.12 -11.38 -2.08
C GLY A 35 -11.26 -11.32 -0.55
N LYS A 36 -11.32 -12.48 0.12
CA LYS A 36 -11.33 -12.53 1.59
C LYS A 36 -10.04 -11.96 2.17
N ILE A 37 -8.88 -12.40 1.68
CA ILE A 37 -7.60 -11.95 2.20
C ILE A 37 -7.41 -10.44 2.01
N LEU A 38 -7.77 -9.89 0.86
CA LEU A 38 -7.73 -8.44 0.57
C LEU A 38 -8.64 -7.65 1.51
N THR A 39 -9.84 -8.18 1.80
CA THR A 39 -10.75 -7.60 2.80
C THR A 39 -10.15 -7.65 4.21
N GLY A 40 -9.42 -8.72 4.54
CA GLY A 40 -8.65 -8.84 5.78
C GLY A 40 -7.53 -7.81 5.90
N ILE A 41 -6.76 -7.60 4.82
CA ILE A 41 -5.71 -6.58 4.75
C ILE A 41 -6.29 -5.18 4.99
N LEU A 42 -7.38 -4.85 4.28
CA LEU A 42 -8.04 -3.55 4.41
C LEU A 42 -8.53 -3.33 5.84
N SER A 43 -9.24 -4.31 6.39
CA SER A 43 -9.82 -4.18 7.73
C SER A 43 -8.78 -4.09 8.85
N ILE A 44 -7.79 -4.99 8.86
CA ILE A 44 -6.73 -4.95 9.87
C ILE A 44 -5.88 -3.68 9.71
N GLY A 45 -5.60 -3.25 8.48
CA GLY A 45 -4.86 -1.99 8.24
C GLY A 45 -5.56 -0.78 8.86
N LEU A 46 -6.89 -0.70 8.74
CA LEU A 46 -7.68 0.36 9.38
C LEU A 46 -7.72 0.21 10.91
N ILE A 47 -7.94 -1.00 11.42
CA ILE A 47 -7.97 -1.28 12.86
C ILE A 47 -6.63 -0.91 13.49
N PHE A 48 -5.51 -1.37 12.93
CA PHE A 48 -4.18 -1.05 13.43
C PHE A 48 -3.88 0.45 13.34
N THR A 49 -4.36 1.14 12.31
CA THR A 49 -4.22 2.60 12.24
C THR A 49 -4.94 3.29 13.40
N VAL A 50 -6.15 2.84 13.76
CA VAL A 50 -6.88 3.38 14.92
C VAL A 50 -6.18 3.00 16.23
N VAL A 51 -5.79 1.73 16.39
CA VAL A 51 -5.13 1.23 17.62
C VAL A 51 -3.81 1.95 17.88
N ALA A 52 -3.04 2.22 16.82
CA ALA A 52 -1.72 2.85 16.92
C ALA A 52 -1.78 4.28 17.50
N PHE A 53 -2.93 4.97 17.49
CA PHE A 53 -3.06 6.26 18.19
C PHE A 53 -2.95 6.13 19.71
N PHE A 54 -3.29 4.96 20.25
CA PHE A 54 -3.48 4.78 21.69
C PHE A 54 -2.38 3.90 22.30
N ILE A 55 -1.96 2.86 21.58
CA ILE A 55 -0.98 1.88 22.08
C ILE A 55 -0.01 1.46 20.97
N PRO A 56 1.22 1.04 21.35
CA PRO A 56 2.18 0.48 20.40
C PRO A 56 1.68 -0.84 19.78
N LEU A 57 2.05 -1.08 18.53
CA LEU A 57 1.68 -2.28 17.76
C LEU A 57 2.62 -3.46 18.06
N ASN A 58 2.72 -3.83 19.33
CA ASN A 58 3.57 -4.92 19.81
C ASN A 58 2.83 -6.26 19.92
N LEU A 59 3.44 -7.24 20.58
CA LEU A 59 2.88 -8.57 20.82
C LEU A 59 1.48 -8.57 21.44
N TYR A 60 1.14 -7.57 22.26
CA TYR A 60 -0.19 -7.48 22.89
C TYR A 60 -1.29 -7.17 21.88
N VAL A 61 -0.97 -6.56 20.74
CA VAL A 61 -1.90 -6.31 19.63
C VAL A 61 -1.85 -7.46 18.62
N GLU A 62 -0.64 -7.96 18.33
CA GLU A 62 -0.42 -9.02 17.35
C GLU A 62 -1.07 -10.36 17.73
N ILE A 63 -0.89 -10.82 18.98
CA ILE A 63 -1.41 -12.13 19.44
C ILE A 63 -2.94 -12.19 19.33
N PRO A 64 -3.73 -11.25 19.89
CA PRO A 64 -5.19 -11.28 19.73
C PRO A 64 -5.63 -11.22 18.27
N THR A 65 -4.91 -10.45 17.43
CA THR A 65 -5.22 -10.33 16.00
C THR A 65 -5.10 -11.68 15.31
N ILE A 66 -4.00 -12.40 15.54
CA ILE A 66 -3.78 -13.73 15.00
C ILE A 66 -4.86 -14.71 15.50
N LEU A 67 -5.12 -14.73 16.81
CA LEU A 67 -6.08 -15.65 17.41
C LEU A 67 -7.49 -15.47 16.84
N ILE A 68 -7.94 -14.22 16.67
CA ILE A 68 -9.24 -13.93 16.04
C ILE A 68 -9.24 -14.39 14.58
N GLY A 69 -8.18 -14.10 13.82
CA GLY A 69 -8.07 -14.54 12.43
C GLY A 69 -8.14 -16.06 12.31
N PHE A 70 -7.39 -16.79 13.14
CA PHE A 70 -7.40 -18.26 13.16
C PHE A 70 -8.76 -18.83 13.58
N LEU A 71 -9.40 -18.23 14.59
CA LEU A 71 -10.72 -18.65 15.04
C LEU A 71 -11.70 -18.63 13.86
N TYR A 72 -11.79 -17.53 13.11
CA TYR A 72 -12.70 -17.44 11.97
C TYR A 72 -12.26 -18.31 10.78
N PHE A 73 -10.96 -18.46 10.55
CA PHE A 73 -10.42 -19.34 9.51
C PHE A 73 -10.86 -20.81 9.70
N PHE A 74 -10.74 -21.33 10.93
CA PHE A 74 -11.14 -22.70 11.24
C PHE A 74 -12.64 -22.86 11.47
N LYS A 75 -13.29 -21.91 12.15
CA LYS A 75 -14.74 -21.93 12.42
C LYS A 75 -15.54 -22.00 11.12
N ASP A 76 -15.20 -21.17 10.15
CA ASP A 76 -15.89 -21.11 8.85
C ASP A 76 -15.27 -22.06 7.80
N LYS A 77 -14.33 -22.93 8.22
CA LYS A 77 -13.67 -23.95 7.39
C LYS A 77 -13.07 -23.41 6.09
N LEU A 78 -12.47 -22.23 6.14
CA LEU A 78 -11.95 -21.51 4.97
C LEU A 78 -10.85 -22.28 4.23
N TYR A 79 -10.13 -23.17 4.92
CA TYR A 79 -9.16 -24.08 4.31
C TYR A 79 -9.76 -24.97 3.20
N LEU A 80 -11.07 -25.26 3.25
CA LEU A 80 -11.76 -26.04 2.21
C LEU A 80 -11.82 -25.32 0.86
N GLU A 81 -11.71 -23.99 0.83
CA GLU A 81 -11.77 -23.23 -0.41
C GLU A 81 -10.53 -23.46 -1.28
N PHE A 82 -9.36 -23.72 -0.68
CA PHE A 82 -8.13 -24.04 -1.43
C PHE A 82 -8.22 -25.34 -2.22
N PHE A 83 -9.06 -26.29 -1.80
CA PHE A 83 -9.29 -27.54 -2.53
C PHE A 83 -10.17 -27.37 -3.77
N ARG A 84 -10.75 -26.18 -3.99
CA ARG A 84 -11.55 -25.88 -5.20
C ARG A 84 -10.67 -25.57 -6.42
N PHE A 85 -9.38 -25.32 -6.23
CA PHE A 85 -8.47 -25.10 -7.35
C PHE A 85 -8.32 -26.36 -8.20
N SER A 86 -8.34 -26.17 -9.52
CA SER A 86 -7.99 -27.24 -10.45
C SER A 86 -6.52 -27.61 -10.29
N LYS A 87 -6.13 -28.85 -10.61
CA LYS A 87 -4.72 -29.30 -10.55
C LYS A 87 -3.79 -28.37 -11.34
N LYS A 88 -4.24 -27.88 -12.51
CA LYS A 88 -3.50 -26.94 -13.35
C LYS A 88 -3.29 -25.60 -12.63
N ASP A 89 -4.35 -25.04 -12.05
CA ASP A 89 -4.28 -23.76 -11.33
C ASP A 89 -3.39 -23.88 -10.09
N SER A 90 -3.46 -24.98 -9.35
CA SER A 90 -2.59 -25.24 -8.19
C SER A 90 -1.11 -25.31 -8.59
N ILE A 91 -0.79 -25.90 -9.74
CA ILE A 91 0.59 -25.93 -10.27
C ILE A 91 1.06 -24.50 -10.61
N ILE A 92 0.23 -23.71 -11.27
CA ILE A 92 0.57 -22.32 -11.62
C ILE A 92 0.84 -21.49 -10.36
N VAL A 93 -0.08 -21.55 -9.37
CA VAL A 93 0.10 -20.86 -8.08
C VAL A 93 1.35 -21.36 -7.35
N GLY A 94 1.62 -22.68 -7.38
CA GLY A 94 2.82 -23.26 -6.77
C GLY A 94 4.13 -22.76 -7.39
N ILE A 95 4.19 -22.68 -8.73
CA ILE A 95 5.36 -22.14 -9.45
C ILE A 95 5.54 -20.65 -9.11
N LEU A 96 4.46 -19.86 -9.18
CA LEU A 96 4.50 -18.44 -8.80
C LEU A 96 4.97 -18.26 -7.37
N ALA A 97 4.45 -19.07 -6.44
CA ALA A 97 4.85 -19.01 -5.06
C ALA A 97 6.34 -19.31 -4.87
N ALA A 98 6.87 -20.32 -5.56
CA ALA A 98 8.29 -20.63 -5.51
C ALA A 98 9.15 -19.45 -6.02
N VAL A 99 8.77 -18.84 -7.15
CA VAL A 99 9.49 -17.68 -7.71
C VAL A 99 9.43 -16.47 -6.77
N ILE A 100 8.25 -16.15 -6.23
CA ILE A 100 8.06 -15.01 -5.32
C ILE A 100 8.86 -15.23 -4.02
N LEU A 101 8.78 -16.41 -3.42
CA LEU A 101 9.48 -16.72 -2.17
C LEU A 101 11.00 -16.77 -2.36
N PHE A 102 11.45 -17.25 -3.52
CA PHE A 102 12.86 -17.21 -3.89
C PHE A 102 13.34 -15.75 -4.00
N SER A 103 12.62 -14.91 -4.76
CA SER A 103 12.95 -13.49 -4.91
C SER A 103 12.92 -12.73 -3.57
N ALA A 104 11.91 -12.98 -2.73
CA ALA A 104 11.76 -12.33 -1.43
C ALA A 104 12.84 -12.74 -0.42
N SER A 105 13.49 -13.89 -0.64
CA SER A 105 14.55 -14.39 0.24
C SER A 105 15.88 -13.67 0.11
N PHE A 106 16.06 -12.88 -0.96
CA PHE A 106 17.24 -12.04 -1.13
C PHE A 106 17.22 -10.82 -0.20
N TYR A 107 18.41 -10.23 -0.05
CA TYR A 107 18.60 -9.03 0.74
C TYR A 107 17.92 -7.82 0.08
N PRO A 108 17.24 -6.95 0.85
CA PRO A 108 16.60 -5.75 0.30
C PRO A 108 17.63 -4.80 -0.32
N PHE A 109 17.40 -4.37 -1.55
CA PHE A 109 18.29 -3.42 -2.24
C PHE A 109 17.72 -1.99 -2.34
N ILE A 110 16.43 -1.80 -2.05
CA ILE A 110 15.78 -0.48 -2.09
C ILE A 110 16.32 0.37 -0.94
N LEU A 111 16.93 1.53 -1.27
CA LEU A 111 17.57 2.43 -0.29
C LEU A 111 16.64 2.82 0.87
N ASP A 112 15.38 3.10 0.55
CA ASP A 112 14.35 3.48 1.52
C ASP A 112 14.06 2.40 2.58
N HIS A 113 14.49 1.15 2.34
CA HIS A 113 14.35 0.04 3.30
C HIS A 113 15.00 0.37 4.64
N PHE A 114 16.27 0.75 4.61
CA PHE A 114 17.01 1.14 5.82
C PHE A 114 16.84 2.62 6.13
N GLY A 115 16.46 3.42 5.14
CA GLY A 115 16.17 4.85 5.31
C GLY A 115 14.94 5.12 6.18
N TYR A 116 13.77 4.55 5.81
CA TYR A 116 12.54 4.85 6.53
C TYR A 116 11.54 3.71 6.71
N TYR A 117 11.56 2.66 5.87
CA TYR A 117 10.60 1.57 6.02
C TYR A 117 10.77 0.86 7.36
N VAL A 118 11.98 0.34 7.63
CA VAL A 118 12.28 -0.37 8.88
C VAL A 118 12.21 0.54 10.12
N PRO A 119 12.79 1.76 10.11
CA PRO A 119 12.66 2.68 11.23
C PRO A 119 11.20 3.01 11.59
N SER A 120 10.35 3.27 10.58
CA SER A 120 8.93 3.55 10.80
C SER A 120 8.21 2.39 11.47
N ILE A 121 8.46 1.17 10.98
CA ILE A 121 7.84 -0.06 11.53
C ILE A 121 8.28 -0.26 12.99
N LYS A 122 9.58 -0.15 13.28
CA LYS A 122 10.11 -0.29 14.65
C LYS A 122 9.53 0.77 15.59
N TRP A 123 9.43 2.01 15.14
CA TRP A 123 8.82 3.08 15.93
C TRP A 123 7.37 2.75 16.29
N LEU A 124 6.58 2.29 15.30
CA LEU A 124 5.19 1.92 15.50
C LEU A 124 5.03 0.72 16.47
N THR A 125 5.97 -0.23 16.47
CA THR A 125 5.96 -1.35 17.43
C THR A 125 6.34 -0.95 18.85
N GLU A 126 7.18 0.08 19.02
CA GLU A 126 7.65 0.50 20.35
C GLU A 126 6.75 1.58 20.97
N TYR A 127 6.30 2.56 20.17
CA TYR A 127 5.63 3.77 20.66
C TYR A 127 4.25 4.02 20.03
N GLY A 128 3.92 3.39 18.90
CA GLY A 128 2.72 3.73 18.13
C GLY A 128 2.83 5.10 17.43
N LEU A 129 1.69 5.76 17.21
CA LEU A 129 1.61 7.07 16.57
C LEU A 129 1.83 8.19 17.58
N VAL A 130 3.05 8.71 17.62
CA VAL A 130 3.42 9.85 18.47
C VAL A 130 3.01 11.17 17.81
N LYS A 131 2.39 12.03 18.61
CA LYS A 131 1.93 13.36 18.19
C LYS A 131 3.12 14.24 17.79
N GLY A 132 3.09 14.81 16.59
CA GLY A 132 4.12 15.69 16.07
C GLY A 132 5.48 15.03 15.86
N ILE A 133 5.51 13.71 15.65
CA ILE A 133 6.76 12.97 15.46
C ILE A 133 7.61 13.52 14.31
N SER A 134 6.98 14.12 13.30
CA SER A 134 7.67 14.79 12.19
C SER A 134 8.55 15.96 12.60
N ASN A 135 8.34 16.53 13.79
CA ASN A 135 9.17 17.61 14.33
C ASN A 135 10.48 17.06 14.90
N LEU A 136 10.51 15.79 15.32
CA LEU A 136 11.73 15.09 15.70
C LEU A 136 12.48 14.63 14.44
N ASP A 137 11.78 13.92 13.57
CA ASP A 137 12.30 13.45 12.29
C ASP A 137 11.18 13.50 11.25
N LEU A 138 11.35 14.35 10.25
CA LEU A 138 10.36 14.57 9.19
C LEU A 138 9.95 13.26 8.50
N ILE A 139 10.90 12.34 8.33
CA ILE A 139 10.70 11.07 7.63
C ILE A 139 9.73 10.17 8.41
N LEU A 140 9.74 10.22 9.75
CA LEU A 140 8.77 9.49 10.58
C LEU A 140 7.33 10.02 10.40
N GLY A 141 7.16 11.23 9.86
CA GLY A 141 5.85 11.71 9.41
C GLY A 141 5.23 10.88 8.27
N GLN A 142 6.07 10.20 7.48
CA GLN A 142 5.70 9.43 6.28
C GLN A 142 5.07 8.05 6.58
N MET A 143 4.87 7.67 7.85
CA MET A 143 4.27 6.39 8.25
C MET A 143 2.96 6.10 7.52
N SER A 144 3.00 5.25 6.50
CA SER A 144 1.80 4.89 5.74
C SER A 144 0.99 3.81 6.43
N VAL A 145 -0.28 3.65 6.03
CA VAL A 145 -1.14 2.57 6.53
C VAL A 145 -0.54 1.18 6.27
N TRP A 146 0.30 1.03 5.23
CA TRP A 146 1.02 -0.21 4.97
C TRP A 146 2.12 -0.50 5.99
N HIS A 147 2.89 0.50 6.41
CA HIS A 147 3.88 0.35 7.48
C HIS A 147 3.21 0.05 8.83
N ILE A 148 2.06 0.67 9.09
CA ILE A 148 1.23 0.40 10.27
C ILE A 148 0.74 -1.05 10.26
N LEU A 149 0.26 -1.54 9.10
CA LEU A 149 -0.14 -2.94 8.95
C LEU A 149 1.04 -3.89 9.23
N GLN A 150 2.21 -3.60 8.68
CA GLN A 150 3.42 -4.39 8.89
C GLN A 150 3.89 -4.39 10.35
N ALA A 151 3.85 -3.24 11.02
CA ALA A 151 4.22 -3.12 12.42
C ALA A 151 3.41 -4.08 13.29
N GLY A 152 2.10 -4.14 13.11
CA GLY A 152 1.24 -5.04 13.89
C GLY A 152 1.41 -6.54 13.62
N PHE A 153 2.23 -6.94 12.64
CA PHE A 153 2.62 -8.34 12.39
C PHE A 153 4.13 -8.59 12.56
N SER A 154 4.93 -7.57 12.87
CA SER A 154 6.39 -7.65 12.79
C SER A 154 7.06 -8.31 13.99
N ASN A 155 6.37 -8.52 15.11
CA ASN A 155 7.00 -9.03 16.33
C ASN A 155 7.25 -10.54 16.25
N PHE A 156 6.33 -11.31 15.66
CA PHE A 156 6.48 -12.77 15.55
C PHE A 156 6.06 -13.32 14.19
N ALA A 157 4.94 -12.85 13.63
CA ALA A 157 4.35 -13.39 12.41
C ALA A 157 5.17 -13.06 11.15
N ASP A 158 5.80 -11.90 11.10
CA ASP A 158 6.63 -11.40 9.98
C ASP A 158 7.93 -10.75 10.46
N LEU A 159 8.77 -11.53 11.15
CA LEU A 159 10.08 -11.09 11.65
C LEU A 159 11.00 -10.47 10.59
N PHE A 160 10.81 -10.82 9.32
CA PHE A 160 11.64 -10.38 8.20
C PHE A 160 11.02 -9.24 7.38
N LEU A 161 9.85 -8.73 7.79
CA LEU A 161 9.12 -7.65 7.13
C LEU A 161 8.86 -7.92 5.63
N LYS A 162 8.41 -9.15 5.34
CA LYS A 162 8.15 -9.68 3.99
C LYS A 162 6.67 -9.68 3.63
N LEU A 163 5.83 -8.88 4.29
CA LEU A 163 4.41 -8.73 3.93
C LEU A 163 4.19 -8.39 2.44
N ASN A 164 5.12 -7.71 1.79
CA ASN A 164 5.07 -7.47 0.33
C ASN A 164 5.11 -8.77 -0.50
N ALA A 165 5.90 -9.76 -0.08
CA ALA A 165 5.90 -11.08 -0.71
C ALA A 165 4.55 -11.78 -0.49
N VAL A 166 3.98 -11.66 0.71
CA VAL A 166 2.64 -12.19 1.01
C VAL A 166 1.59 -11.57 0.10
N LEU A 167 1.59 -10.24 -0.05
CA LEU A 167 0.68 -9.55 -0.97
C LEU A 167 0.86 -9.98 -2.42
N LEU A 168 2.10 -10.19 -2.86
CA LEU A 168 2.37 -10.67 -4.22
C LEU A 168 1.87 -12.10 -4.46
N LEU A 169 1.95 -12.98 -3.44
CA LEU A 169 1.33 -14.31 -3.47
C LEU A 169 -0.19 -14.20 -3.61
N ILE A 170 -0.82 -13.33 -2.82
CA ILE A 170 -2.26 -13.08 -2.85
C ILE A 170 -2.68 -12.54 -4.23
N TYR A 171 -1.88 -11.65 -4.82
CA TYR A 171 -2.12 -11.15 -6.16
C TYR A 171 -1.98 -12.24 -7.23
N GLY A 172 -1.01 -13.14 -7.11
CA GLY A 172 -0.90 -14.31 -7.98
C GLY A 172 -2.13 -15.21 -7.90
N ILE A 173 -2.66 -15.44 -6.70
CA ILE A 173 -3.92 -16.17 -6.48
C ILE A 173 -5.08 -15.42 -7.15
N TYR A 174 -5.18 -14.10 -6.95
CA TYR A 174 -6.20 -13.25 -7.56
C TYR A 174 -6.22 -13.38 -9.10
N ILE A 175 -5.04 -13.36 -9.74
CA ILE A 175 -4.92 -13.51 -11.20
C ILE A 175 -5.49 -14.87 -11.65
N VAL A 176 -5.15 -15.95 -10.94
CA VAL A 176 -5.58 -17.31 -11.29
C VAL A 176 -7.07 -17.54 -11.01
N GLU A 177 -7.59 -16.97 -9.93
CA GLU A 177 -9.02 -17.03 -9.56
C GLU A 177 -9.89 -16.30 -10.59
N ASN A 178 -9.50 -15.09 -10.97
CA ASN A 178 -10.26 -14.25 -11.90
C ASN A 178 -9.90 -14.47 -13.37
N LYS A 179 -8.97 -15.40 -13.66
CA LYS A 179 -8.48 -15.71 -15.02
C LYS A 179 -7.95 -14.48 -15.77
N SER A 180 -7.38 -13.51 -15.04
CA SER A 180 -6.83 -12.26 -15.59
C SER A 180 -5.37 -12.43 -16.04
N TRP A 181 -5.13 -13.35 -16.96
CA TRP A 181 -3.78 -13.83 -17.30
C TRP A 181 -2.81 -12.73 -17.78
N ILE A 182 -3.34 -11.66 -18.41
CA ILE A 182 -2.55 -10.50 -18.86
C ILE A 182 -1.75 -9.87 -17.73
N GLN A 183 -2.27 -9.90 -16.49
CA GLN A 183 -1.63 -9.28 -15.33
C GLN A 183 -0.32 -9.95 -14.90
N PHE A 184 -0.04 -11.18 -15.37
CA PHE A 184 1.24 -11.82 -15.10
C PHE A 184 2.44 -11.05 -15.65
N ILE A 185 2.24 -10.21 -16.68
CA ILE A 185 3.31 -9.38 -17.24
C ILE A 185 3.91 -8.42 -16.22
N PHE A 186 3.15 -8.03 -15.18
CA PHE A 186 3.61 -7.13 -14.14
C PHE A 186 4.41 -7.83 -13.03
N ILE A 187 4.28 -9.15 -12.86
CA ILE A 187 4.93 -9.90 -11.78
C ILE A 187 6.46 -9.71 -11.77
N PRO A 188 7.20 -9.83 -12.90
CA PRO A 188 8.65 -9.63 -12.89
C PRO A 188 9.08 -8.28 -12.32
N ILE A 189 8.36 -7.21 -12.64
CA ILE A 189 8.63 -5.86 -12.13
C ILE A 189 8.30 -5.79 -10.63
N LEU A 190 7.19 -6.42 -10.20
CA LEU A 190 6.77 -6.41 -8.80
C LEU A 190 7.69 -7.22 -7.88
N LEU A 191 8.42 -8.21 -8.40
CA LEU A 191 9.38 -9.00 -7.61
C LEU A 191 10.46 -8.13 -6.95
N VAL A 192 10.86 -7.02 -7.59
CA VAL A 192 11.81 -6.03 -7.05
C VAL A 192 11.39 -5.54 -5.66
N PHE A 193 10.09 -5.33 -5.45
CA PHE A 193 9.56 -4.79 -4.20
C PHE A 193 9.20 -5.86 -3.17
N SER A 194 9.29 -7.15 -3.53
CA SER A 194 8.94 -8.27 -2.63
C SER A 194 9.89 -8.41 -1.44
N GLN A 195 11.10 -7.85 -1.56
CA GLN A 195 12.15 -7.98 -0.57
C GLN A 195 12.09 -6.92 0.53
N SER A 196 11.38 -5.81 0.32
CA SER A 196 11.33 -4.67 1.25
C SER A 196 9.89 -4.36 1.67
N PRO A 197 9.68 -3.65 2.79
CA PRO A 197 8.37 -3.18 3.20
C PRO A 197 7.88 -1.96 2.39
N SER A 198 8.21 -1.89 1.10
CA SER A 198 7.86 -0.73 0.27
C SER A 198 6.34 -0.58 0.11
N PRO A 199 5.79 0.64 0.27
CA PRO A 199 4.40 0.95 -0.04
C PRO A 199 4.11 0.97 -1.55
N ASP A 200 5.12 0.85 -2.43
CA ASP A 200 4.93 0.90 -3.88
C ASP A 200 4.22 -0.35 -4.40
N LEU A 201 4.62 -1.54 -3.94
CA LEU A 201 4.00 -2.80 -4.32
C LEU A 201 2.50 -2.84 -4.01
N PRO A 202 2.04 -2.58 -2.77
CA PRO A 202 0.60 -2.57 -2.49
C PRO A 202 -0.13 -1.51 -3.30
N THR A 203 0.46 -0.34 -3.52
CA THR A 203 -0.13 0.70 -4.35
C THR A 203 -0.36 0.23 -5.79
N ILE A 204 0.63 -0.40 -6.42
CA ILE A 204 0.51 -0.93 -7.79
C ILE A 204 -0.48 -2.10 -7.83
N VAL A 205 -0.35 -3.07 -6.92
CA VAL A 205 -1.20 -4.26 -6.86
C VAL A 205 -2.68 -3.90 -6.68
N PHE A 206 -3.02 -3.02 -5.72
CA PHE A 206 -4.42 -2.61 -5.52
C PHE A 206 -4.95 -1.81 -6.70
N SER A 207 -4.14 -0.97 -7.34
CA SER A 207 -4.54 -0.26 -8.55
C SER A 207 -4.87 -1.22 -9.70
N LEU A 208 -4.06 -2.27 -9.90
CA LEU A 208 -4.30 -3.29 -10.93
C LEU A 208 -5.52 -4.17 -10.61
N ILE A 209 -5.75 -4.49 -9.34
CA ILE A 209 -6.95 -5.20 -8.89
C ILE A 209 -8.19 -4.36 -9.19
N ILE A 210 -8.21 -3.10 -8.76
CA ILE A 210 -9.31 -2.16 -8.99
C ILE A 210 -9.62 -2.03 -10.49
N LEU A 211 -8.58 -1.86 -11.32
CA LEU A 211 -8.74 -1.77 -12.76
C LEU A 211 -9.37 -3.04 -13.34
N ASN A 212 -8.88 -4.22 -12.94
CA ASN A 212 -9.43 -5.48 -13.44
C ASN A 212 -10.87 -5.73 -12.98
N GLU A 213 -11.21 -5.37 -11.74
CA GLU A 213 -12.59 -5.47 -11.24
C GLU A 213 -13.55 -4.60 -12.07
N ILE A 214 -13.15 -3.37 -12.41
CA ILE A 214 -13.92 -2.49 -13.27
C ILE A 214 -14.09 -3.07 -14.67
N LEU A 215 -12.99 -3.53 -15.28
CA LEU A 215 -13.00 -4.12 -16.62
C LEU A 215 -13.81 -5.42 -16.68
N SER A 216 -13.84 -6.18 -15.57
CA SER A 216 -14.65 -7.39 -15.42
C SER A 216 -16.12 -7.09 -15.11
N GLY A 217 -16.50 -5.82 -14.99
CA GLY A 217 -17.88 -5.37 -14.81
C GLY A 217 -18.36 -5.32 -13.35
N ASN A 218 -17.46 -5.30 -12.38
CA ASN A 218 -17.81 -5.12 -10.97
C ASN A 218 -18.39 -3.73 -10.73
N LYS A 219 -19.60 -3.66 -10.16
CA LYS A 219 -20.34 -2.41 -9.87
C LYS A 219 -20.41 -2.08 -8.38
N ASN A 220 -19.69 -2.80 -7.52
CA ASN A 220 -19.65 -2.54 -6.08
C ASN A 220 -18.82 -1.29 -5.80
N LEU A 221 -19.45 -0.12 -5.92
CA LEU A 221 -18.81 1.18 -5.70
C LEU A 221 -18.29 1.32 -4.27
N THR A 222 -18.98 0.78 -3.27
CA THR A 222 -18.53 0.83 -1.87
C THR A 222 -17.14 0.22 -1.74
N PHE A 223 -16.96 -0.98 -2.29
CA PHE A 223 -15.67 -1.66 -2.28
C PHE A 223 -14.62 -0.91 -3.10
N LEU A 224 -14.92 -0.58 -4.36
CA LEU A 224 -13.96 0.07 -5.27
C LEU A 224 -13.48 1.42 -4.73
N PHE A 225 -14.38 2.22 -4.17
CA PHE A 225 -14.04 3.52 -3.60
C PHE A 225 -13.28 3.38 -2.28
N THR A 226 -13.68 2.44 -1.42
CA THR A 226 -12.95 2.22 -0.17
C THR A 226 -11.54 1.72 -0.43
N LEU A 227 -11.36 0.76 -1.34
CA LEU A 227 -10.04 0.24 -1.68
C LEU A 227 -9.17 1.30 -2.36
N SER A 228 -9.74 2.16 -3.22
CA SER A 228 -8.98 3.25 -3.84
C SER A 228 -8.50 4.28 -2.82
N VAL A 229 -9.36 4.67 -1.86
CA VAL A 229 -8.99 5.57 -0.76
C VAL A 229 -7.98 4.91 0.18
N PHE A 230 -8.13 3.63 0.48
CA PHE A 230 -7.14 2.87 1.25
C PHE A 230 -5.77 2.85 0.54
N THR A 231 -5.77 2.68 -0.79
CA THR A 231 -4.55 2.73 -1.61
C THR A 231 -3.92 4.12 -1.59
N PHE A 232 -4.72 5.18 -1.63
CA PHE A 232 -4.26 6.55 -1.42
C PHE A 232 -3.67 6.76 -0.01
N ALA A 233 -4.27 6.17 1.02
CA ALA A 233 -3.76 6.25 2.39
C ALA A 233 -2.43 5.50 2.58
N ILE A 234 -2.13 4.53 1.71
CA ILE A 234 -0.81 3.89 1.62
C ILE A 234 0.20 4.81 0.94
N LYS A 235 -0.18 5.44 -0.19
CA LYS A 235 0.70 6.34 -0.93
C LYS A 235 -0.09 7.51 -1.54
N PRO A 236 0.02 8.74 -1.03
CA PRO A 236 -0.79 9.87 -1.49
C PRO A 236 -0.59 10.25 -2.96
N THR A 237 0.52 9.85 -3.58
CA THR A 237 0.80 10.12 -5.00
C THR A 237 -0.22 9.47 -5.94
N VAL A 238 -1.01 8.49 -5.49
CA VAL A 238 -2.09 7.86 -6.28
C VAL A 238 -3.48 8.47 -6.03
N ILE A 239 -3.56 9.77 -5.71
CA ILE A 239 -4.82 10.51 -5.58
C ILE A 239 -5.73 10.38 -6.82
N TRP A 240 -5.14 10.17 -7.98
CA TRP A 240 -5.85 9.92 -9.23
C TRP A 240 -6.73 8.67 -9.20
N LEU A 241 -6.43 7.68 -8.36
CA LEU A 241 -7.20 6.44 -8.28
C LEU A 241 -8.57 6.67 -7.59
N PRO A 242 -8.68 7.30 -6.40
CA PRO A 242 -9.97 7.74 -5.86
C PRO A 242 -10.75 8.66 -6.82
N ILE A 243 -10.07 9.62 -7.46
CA ILE A 243 -10.70 10.51 -8.44
C ILE A 243 -11.27 9.69 -9.60
N PHE A 244 -10.50 8.76 -10.15
CA PHE A 244 -10.94 7.88 -11.23
C PHE A 244 -12.19 7.08 -10.84
N ILE A 245 -12.25 6.54 -9.62
CA ILE A 245 -13.46 5.84 -9.13
C ILE A 245 -14.66 6.79 -8.99
N LEU A 246 -14.45 8.02 -8.55
CA LEU A 246 -15.52 9.03 -8.50
C LEU A 246 -16.03 9.35 -9.90
N LEU A 247 -15.15 9.59 -10.87
CA LEU A 247 -15.53 9.83 -12.27
C LEU A 247 -16.25 8.61 -12.86
N TYR A 248 -15.73 7.41 -12.63
CA TYR A 248 -16.39 6.15 -13.01
C TYR A 248 -17.79 6.04 -12.41
N SER A 249 -17.96 6.45 -11.15
CA SER A 249 -19.24 6.40 -10.45
C SER A 249 -20.28 7.39 -11.00
N VAL A 250 -19.83 8.55 -11.49
CA VAL A 250 -20.67 9.62 -12.02
C VAL A 250 -21.06 9.37 -13.48
N PHE A 251 -20.09 8.94 -14.30
CA PHE A 251 -20.29 8.81 -15.75
C PHE A 251 -20.74 7.43 -16.20
N ILE A 252 -20.35 6.36 -15.49
CA ILE A 252 -20.60 4.97 -15.93
C ILE A 252 -21.57 4.25 -15.00
N LEU A 253 -21.40 4.40 -13.69
CA LEU A 253 -22.35 3.84 -12.72
C LEU A 253 -23.50 4.82 -12.43
N ARG A 254 -24.49 4.35 -11.66
CA ARG A 254 -25.49 5.22 -11.05
C ARG A 254 -24.94 5.73 -9.73
N PHE A 255 -24.50 6.99 -9.70
CA PHE A 255 -23.95 7.62 -8.51
C PHE A 255 -24.87 7.46 -7.29
N GLN A 256 -24.31 6.96 -6.18
CA GLN A 256 -25.02 6.82 -4.90
C GLN A 256 -24.09 7.23 -3.76
N TYR A 257 -24.31 8.44 -3.22
CA TYR A 257 -23.46 9.00 -2.16
C TYR A 257 -23.34 8.09 -0.92
N LYS A 258 -24.37 7.31 -0.59
CA LYS A 258 -24.35 6.37 0.54
C LYS A 258 -23.24 5.31 0.41
N GLN A 259 -22.92 4.91 -0.82
CA GLN A 259 -21.85 3.94 -1.10
C GLN A 259 -20.45 4.53 -0.89
N LEU A 260 -20.32 5.85 -0.83
CA LEU A 260 -19.03 6.53 -0.62
C LEU A 260 -18.69 6.70 0.87
N ILE A 261 -19.67 6.56 1.78
CA ILE A 261 -19.51 6.87 3.21
C ILE A 261 -18.32 6.15 3.83
N PHE A 262 -18.18 4.84 3.57
CA PHE A 262 -17.10 4.07 4.18
C PHE A 262 -15.71 4.52 3.69
N GLY A 263 -15.55 4.73 2.38
CA GLY A 263 -14.32 5.32 1.82
C GLY A 263 -14.04 6.72 2.37
N SER A 264 -15.05 7.56 2.56
CA SER A 264 -14.89 8.88 3.19
C SER A 264 -14.42 8.80 4.64
N LEU A 265 -14.86 7.80 5.41
CA LEU A 265 -14.36 7.56 6.77
C LEU A 265 -12.89 7.11 6.77
N VAL A 266 -12.48 6.28 5.81
CA VAL A 266 -11.06 5.93 5.62
C VAL A 266 -10.22 7.16 5.28
N PHE A 267 -10.72 8.02 4.40
CA PHE A 267 -10.06 9.29 4.08
C PHE A 267 -9.93 10.19 5.32
N LEU A 268 -10.99 10.30 6.12
CA LEU A 268 -10.96 11.07 7.36
C LEU A 268 -9.92 10.52 8.34
N LEU A 269 -9.84 9.19 8.51
CA LEU A 269 -8.83 8.55 9.36
C LEU A 269 -7.40 8.90 8.90
N PHE A 270 -7.15 8.88 7.58
CA PHE A 270 -5.87 9.28 7.01
C PHE A 270 -5.54 10.75 7.33
N ILE A 271 -6.50 11.67 7.16
CA ILE A 271 -6.31 13.10 7.46
C ILE A 271 -6.00 13.30 8.94
N VAL A 272 -6.77 12.68 9.84
CA VAL A 272 -6.54 12.75 11.29
C VAL A 272 -5.16 12.21 11.65
N LYS A 273 -4.75 11.08 11.07
CA LYS A 273 -3.42 10.49 11.29
C LYS A 273 -2.31 11.44 10.86
N ASN A 274 -2.41 12.08 9.70
CA ASN A 274 -1.37 13.01 9.25
C ASN A 274 -1.36 14.31 10.04
N ILE A 275 -2.51 14.86 10.41
CA ILE A 275 -2.54 16.02 11.32
C ILE A 275 -1.87 15.65 12.65
N TRP A 276 -2.11 14.45 13.16
CA TRP A 276 -1.51 13.99 14.41
C TRP A 276 0.01 13.83 14.30
N THR A 277 0.52 13.14 13.27
CA THR A 277 1.97 12.87 13.15
C THR A 277 2.76 13.99 12.52
N PHE A 278 2.17 14.72 11.56
CA PHE A 278 2.82 15.70 10.69
C PHE A 278 2.38 17.15 10.94
N GLY A 279 1.19 17.38 11.49
CA GLY A 279 0.64 18.73 11.67
C GLY A 279 -0.05 19.31 10.43
N TYR A 280 0.03 18.63 9.28
CA TYR A 280 -0.72 18.98 8.06
C TYR A 280 -1.54 17.77 7.57
N PRO A 281 -2.63 17.99 6.80
CA PRO A 281 -3.52 16.91 6.35
C PRO A 281 -2.87 15.86 5.44
N VAL A 282 -1.87 16.23 4.64
CA VAL A 282 -1.24 15.35 3.65
C VAL A 282 0.28 15.53 3.68
N PHE A 283 1.01 14.54 4.17
CA PHE A 283 2.47 14.53 4.07
C PHE A 283 2.94 14.36 2.61
N PRO A 284 4.02 15.03 2.15
CA PRO A 284 4.84 16.04 2.84
C PRO A 284 4.37 17.49 2.61
N PHE A 285 3.14 17.71 2.15
CA PHE A 285 2.66 19.03 1.78
C PHE A 285 2.28 19.88 2.99
N ALA A 286 2.91 21.05 3.12
CA ALA A 286 2.56 22.09 4.08
C ALA A 286 1.34 22.92 3.61
N ALA A 287 0.27 22.24 3.18
CA ALA A 287 -0.97 22.86 2.70
C ALA A 287 -2.06 22.76 3.77
N PHE A 288 -3.00 23.71 3.77
CA PHE A 288 -4.11 23.78 4.73
C PHE A 288 -3.63 23.82 6.19
N ASP A 289 -2.73 24.76 6.50
CA ASP A 289 -2.19 24.96 7.83
C ASP A 289 -3.29 25.37 8.83
N LEU A 290 -3.47 24.56 9.87
CA LEU A 290 -4.40 24.83 10.98
C LEU A 290 -3.68 25.36 12.23
N GLU A 291 -2.42 25.77 12.08
CA GLU A 291 -1.59 26.38 13.12
C GLU A 291 -1.34 25.50 14.36
N PHE A 292 -1.32 24.18 14.17
CA PHE A 292 -0.99 23.26 15.26
C PHE A 292 0.44 23.49 15.78
N SER A 293 0.60 23.44 17.11
CA SER A 293 1.87 23.71 17.79
C SER A 293 2.96 22.66 17.58
N TRP A 294 2.60 21.49 17.03
CA TRP A 294 3.49 20.35 16.84
C TRP A 294 3.85 20.09 15.37
N LYS A 295 3.59 21.05 14.48
CA LYS A 295 4.04 20.98 13.08
C LYS A 295 5.57 21.15 12.99
N PRO A 296 6.24 20.56 11.99
CA PRO A 296 7.68 20.71 11.78
C PRO A 296 8.14 22.15 11.60
N ASN A 297 9.43 22.39 11.85
CA ASN A 297 10.08 23.66 11.54
C ASN A 297 9.90 24.00 10.04
N PRO A 298 9.36 25.20 9.69
CA PRO A 298 9.23 25.64 8.31
C PRO A 298 10.52 25.63 7.49
N GLU A 299 11.67 25.90 8.10
CA GLU A 299 12.97 25.85 7.43
C GLU A 299 13.32 24.42 6.99
N LEU A 300 12.98 23.43 7.81
CA LEU A 300 13.21 22.02 7.50
C LEU A 300 12.30 21.56 6.34
N LEU A 301 11.04 22.00 6.32
CA LEU A 301 10.13 21.76 5.19
C LEU A 301 10.64 22.42 3.91
N LYS A 302 11.14 23.64 4.01
CA LYS A 302 11.77 24.35 2.89
C LYS A 302 12.98 23.59 2.37
N ALA A 303 13.91 23.18 3.23
CA ALA A 303 15.08 22.39 2.86
C ALA A 303 14.69 21.07 2.19
N SER A 304 13.71 20.34 2.75
CA SER A 304 13.19 19.11 2.16
C SER A 304 12.59 19.35 0.77
N SER A 305 11.84 20.44 0.59
CA SER A 305 11.25 20.78 -0.72
C SER A 305 12.31 21.14 -1.76
N GLN A 306 13.37 21.84 -1.36
CA GLN A 306 14.50 22.19 -2.22
C GLN A 306 15.25 20.94 -2.65
N PHE A 307 15.51 20.03 -1.72
CA PHE A 307 16.16 18.76 -2.00
C PHE A 307 15.31 17.90 -2.96
N ALA A 308 14.00 17.84 -2.76
CA ALA A 308 13.08 17.10 -3.65
C ALA A 308 13.13 17.61 -5.11
N LEU A 309 13.20 18.94 -5.30
CA LEU A 309 13.31 19.55 -6.62
C LEU A 309 14.63 19.20 -7.30
N VAL A 310 15.75 19.34 -6.59
CA VAL A 310 17.08 18.98 -7.12
C VAL A 310 17.14 17.50 -7.47
N LYS A 311 16.57 16.64 -6.62
CA LYS A 311 16.49 15.18 -6.85
C LYS A 311 15.61 14.80 -8.05
N THR A 312 14.61 15.60 -8.40
CA THR A 312 13.77 15.37 -9.61
C THR A 312 14.60 15.40 -10.88
N PHE A 313 15.66 16.21 -10.90
CA PHE A 313 16.61 16.30 -12.01
C PHE A 313 17.92 15.55 -11.72
N ASP A 314 17.88 14.55 -10.85
CA ASP A 314 19.03 13.71 -10.50
C ASP A 314 20.28 14.49 -10.07
N GLU A 315 20.07 15.62 -9.38
CA GLU A 315 21.14 16.50 -8.91
C GLU A 315 22.00 17.12 -10.02
N GLN A 316 21.57 17.03 -11.29
CA GLN A 316 22.28 17.59 -12.46
C GLN A 316 22.18 19.12 -12.54
N TYR A 317 21.21 19.71 -11.84
CA TYR A 317 21.01 21.15 -11.77
C TYR A 317 20.88 21.59 -10.32
N SER A 318 21.47 22.74 -10.01
CA SER A 318 21.30 23.39 -8.72
C SER A 318 19.88 23.94 -8.55
N TYR A 319 19.45 24.09 -7.30
CA TYR A 319 18.15 24.68 -6.99
C TYR A 319 17.96 26.08 -7.61
N ALA A 320 19.02 26.90 -7.64
CA ALA A 320 18.98 28.24 -8.22
C ALA A 320 18.81 28.23 -9.75
N GLU A 321 19.30 27.20 -10.43
CA GLU A 321 19.11 27.01 -11.87
C GLU A 321 17.70 26.54 -12.17
N ILE A 322 17.20 25.56 -11.40
CA ILE A 322 15.84 25.02 -11.54
C ILE A 322 14.78 26.12 -11.36
N LEU A 323 15.00 27.08 -10.45
CA LEU A 323 14.10 28.22 -10.28
C LEU A 323 14.03 29.16 -11.48
N LYS A 324 15.05 29.16 -12.36
CA LYS A 324 15.10 29.99 -13.56
C LYS A 324 14.53 29.29 -14.80
N PHE A 325 14.20 28.00 -14.70
CA PHE A 325 13.65 27.24 -15.82
C PHE A 325 12.30 27.80 -16.25
N SER A 326 12.13 27.98 -17.56
CA SER A 326 10.80 28.12 -18.12
C SER A 326 10.04 26.80 -18.03
N TRP A 327 8.72 26.83 -18.23
CA TRP A 327 7.91 25.61 -18.30
C TRP A 327 8.44 24.61 -19.36
N PHE A 328 8.97 25.12 -20.48
CA PHE A 328 9.57 24.28 -21.51
C PHE A 328 10.91 23.67 -21.05
N ASP A 329 11.75 24.45 -20.35
CA ASP A 329 13.01 23.95 -19.80
C ASP A 329 12.77 22.85 -18.77
N TYR A 330 11.74 22.98 -17.92
CA TYR A 330 11.34 21.94 -16.98
C TYR A 330 11.09 20.60 -17.68
N ILE A 331 10.29 20.60 -18.75
CA ILE A 331 9.93 19.39 -19.49
C ILE A 331 11.16 18.84 -20.24
N LYS A 332 11.87 19.70 -20.96
CA LYS A 332 13.05 19.32 -21.73
C LYS A 332 14.13 18.71 -20.83
N ASN A 333 14.50 19.40 -19.77
CA ASN A 333 15.57 18.96 -18.88
C ASN A 333 15.18 17.70 -18.11
N TRP A 334 13.90 17.50 -17.81
CA TRP A 334 13.42 16.25 -17.21
C TRP A 334 13.43 15.08 -18.21
N LEU A 335 13.02 15.31 -19.47
CA LEU A 335 13.03 14.27 -20.51
C LEU A 335 14.45 13.84 -20.90
N PHE A 336 15.39 14.78 -20.95
CA PHE A 336 16.74 14.56 -21.45
C PHE A 336 17.80 14.54 -20.33
N LEU A 337 17.45 14.02 -19.15
CA LEU A 337 18.42 13.76 -18.08
C LEU A 337 19.51 12.79 -18.53
N ASP A 338 20.74 12.95 -18.06
CA ASP A 338 21.81 12.02 -18.38
C ASP A 338 21.51 10.59 -17.88
N GLY A 339 21.85 9.59 -18.70
CA GLY A 339 21.76 8.17 -18.35
C GLY A 339 20.39 7.52 -18.61
N ILE A 340 20.14 6.41 -17.89
CA ILE A 340 18.95 5.56 -18.12
C ILE A 340 17.62 6.27 -17.83
N LYS A 341 17.64 7.32 -17.00
CA LYS A 341 16.43 8.07 -16.62
C LYS A 341 15.79 8.78 -17.82
N SER A 342 16.57 9.33 -18.75
CA SER A 342 16.02 9.89 -19.99
C SER A 342 15.29 8.84 -20.81
N ILE A 343 15.86 7.65 -20.97
CA ILE A 343 15.21 6.54 -21.69
C ILE A 343 13.88 6.17 -21.03
N ILE A 344 13.84 6.08 -19.69
CA ILE A 344 12.62 5.79 -18.93
C ILE A 344 11.59 6.90 -19.13
N ASN A 345 11.98 8.17 -18.98
CA ASN A 345 11.08 9.32 -19.08
C ASN A 345 10.48 9.45 -20.49
N ILE A 346 11.29 9.30 -21.53
CA ILE A 346 10.84 9.34 -22.93
C ILE A 346 9.92 8.16 -23.22
N SER A 347 10.27 6.96 -22.78
CA SER A 347 9.43 5.76 -22.98
C SER A 347 8.08 5.90 -22.29
N PHE A 348 8.06 6.48 -21.08
CA PHE A 348 6.84 6.77 -20.35
C PHE A 348 5.93 7.72 -21.12
N VAL A 349 6.47 8.85 -21.62
CA VAL A 349 5.68 9.79 -22.42
C VAL A 349 5.21 9.16 -23.73
N ALA A 350 6.06 8.41 -24.42
CA ALA A 350 5.68 7.70 -25.65
C ALA A 350 4.53 6.71 -25.42
N SER A 351 4.49 6.02 -24.26
CA SER A 351 3.42 5.08 -23.91
C SER A 351 2.04 5.71 -23.71
N VAL A 352 1.97 7.04 -23.58
CA VAL A 352 0.69 7.77 -23.50
C VAL A 352 0.15 8.12 -24.88
N PHE A 353 1.02 8.23 -25.89
CA PHE A 353 0.65 8.62 -27.26
C PHE A 353 0.55 7.46 -28.25
N GLY A 354 1.12 6.30 -27.92
CA GLY A 354 0.98 5.05 -28.67
C GLY A 354 -0.19 4.23 -28.15
#